data_AF-A0A7V2JYB5-F1
#
_entry.id   AF-A0A7V2JYB5-F1
#
_cell.length_a   1.000
_cell.length_b   1.000
_cell.length_c   1.000
_cell.angle_alpha   90.00
_cell.angle_beta   90.00
_cell.angle_gamma   90.00
#
_symmetry.space_group_name_H-M   'P 1'
#
loop_
_entity.id
_entity.type
_entity.pdbx_description
1 polymer ?
#
loop_
_entity_poly.entity_id
_entity_poly.type
_entity_poly.pdbx_seq_one_letter_code
_entity_poly.pdbx_strand_id
1 'polypeptide(L)'
;MKGTNCVLVKKSDIREEYDCIRCGRCIEACPMGLMPLQFVNLVKHEDYEHLSDFHINNCVECGSCTYGCPANIPLVSYIKVGKAELRKLGVK
;
A
#
# COMPACT_ATOMS: atom_id res chain seq x y z
N MET A 1 -28.73 -5.21 -33.14
CA MET A 1 -27.37 -5.33 -32.58
C MET A 1 -27.48 -6.03 -31.24
N LYS A 2 -27.07 -7.30 -31.12
CA LYS A 2 -27.09 -8.03 -29.83
C LYS A 2 -25.91 -7.51 -29.00
N GLY A 3 -26.21 -6.77 -27.94
CA GLY A 3 -25.21 -6.22 -27.02
C GLY A 3 -24.39 -7.34 -26.41
N THR A 4 -23.10 -7.32 -26.70
CA THR A 4 -22.11 -8.32 -26.29
C THR A 4 -21.95 -8.29 -24.78
N ASN A 5 -22.59 -9.21 -24.06
CA ASN A 5 -22.30 -9.50 -22.66
C ASN A 5 -20.94 -10.20 -22.56
N CYS A 6 -19.85 -9.43 -22.62
CA CYS A 6 -18.51 -9.94 -22.33
C CYS A 6 -18.19 -9.70 -20.85
N VAL A 7 -17.98 -10.78 -20.10
CA VAL A 7 -17.36 -10.72 -18.78
C VAL A 7 -15.86 -10.88 -18.98
N LEU A 8 -15.11 -9.80 -18.76
CA LEU A 8 -13.65 -9.83 -18.75
C LEU A 8 -13.17 -10.46 -17.43
N VAL A 9 -12.70 -11.70 -17.51
CA VAL A 9 -12.04 -12.38 -16.39
C VAL A 9 -10.54 -12.14 -16.51
N LYS A 10 -10.00 -11.23 -15.70
CA LYS A 10 -8.55 -11.02 -15.59
C LYS A 10 -7.98 -12.07 -14.63
N LYS A 11 -7.05 -12.91 -15.10
CA LYS A 11 -6.29 -13.80 -14.23
C LYS A 11 -5.54 -12.93 -13.21
N SER A 12 -5.70 -13.22 -11.92
CA SER A 12 -4.93 -12.54 -10.89
C SER A 12 -3.48 -12.98 -11.06
N ASP A 13 -2.66 -12.14 -11.70
CA ASP A 13 -1.21 -12.28 -11.67
C ASP A 13 -0.76 -12.09 -10.22
N ILE A 14 -0.61 -13.20 -9.51
CA ILE A 14 -0.07 -13.21 -8.15
C ILE A 14 1.43 -12.98 -8.34
N ARG A 15 1.86 -11.72 -8.30
CA ARG A 15 3.29 -11.39 -8.28
C ARG A 15 3.85 -11.90 -6.96
N GLU A 16 4.90 -12.73 -7.04
CA GLU A 16 5.59 -13.21 -5.85
C GLU A 16 6.18 -12.02 -5.09
N GLU A 17 5.75 -11.88 -3.82
CA GLU A 17 6.26 -10.87 -2.90
C GLU A 17 7.63 -11.33 -2.39
N TYR A 18 8.65 -10.48 -2.52
CA TYR A 18 9.97 -10.74 -1.97
C TYR A 18 10.20 -9.94 -0.68
N ASP A 19 11.14 -10.37 0.15
CA ASP A 19 11.53 -9.65 1.34
C ASP A 19 12.14 -8.27 1.03
N CYS A 20 11.90 -7.32 1.93
CA CYS A 20 12.44 -5.98 1.78
C CYS A 20 13.96 -5.97 2.00
N ILE A 21 14.72 -5.66 0.95
CA ILE A 21 16.19 -5.50 1.02
C ILE A 21 16.64 -4.14 1.59
N ARG A 22 15.73 -3.34 2.17
CA ARG A 22 16.01 -2.01 2.77
C ARG A 22 16.71 -1.02 1.83
N CYS A 23 16.34 -1.03 0.54
CA CYS A 23 16.97 -0.19 -0.49
C CYS A 23 16.62 1.32 -0.47
N GLY A 24 15.68 1.78 0.36
CA GLY A 24 15.32 3.21 0.45
C GLY A 24 14.48 3.80 -0.69
N ARG A 25 14.41 3.16 -1.87
CA ARG A 25 13.69 3.67 -3.05
C ARG A 25 12.23 4.06 -2.82
N CYS A 26 11.55 3.39 -1.89
CA CYS A 26 10.16 3.71 -1.58
C CYS A 26 9.95 5.12 -1.00
N ILE A 27 10.98 5.69 -0.35
CA ILE A 27 10.98 7.05 0.21
C ILE A 27 11.28 8.04 -0.91
N GLU A 28 12.31 7.76 -1.74
CA GLU A 28 12.69 8.62 -2.87
C GLU A 28 11.58 8.74 -3.92
N ALA A 29 10.86 7.65 -4.19
CA ALA A 29 9.73 7.65 -5.13
C ALA A 29 8.46 8.33 -4.56
N CYS A 30 8.41 8.61 -3.25
CA CYS A 30 7.24 9.20 -2.63
C CYS A 30 7.27 10.73 -2.77
N PRO A 31 6.32 11.34 -3.51
CA PRO A 31 6.29 12.81 -3.66
C PRO A 31 5.96 13.54 -2.35
N MET A 32 5.37 12.83 -1.37
CA MET A 32 5.04 13.36 -0.05
C MET A 32 6.13 13.10 0.99
N GLY A 33 7.23 12.43 0.63
CA GLY A 33 8.31 12.10 1.56
C GLY A 33 7.88 11.20 2.73
N LEU A 34 6.79 10.44 2.57
CA LEU A 34 6.32 9.50 3.58
C LEU A 34 7.24 8.28 3.63
N MET A 35 7.07 7.45 4.66
CA MET A 35 7.83 6.22 4.84
C MET A 35 6.94 4.97 4.66
N PRO A 36 6.75 4.49 3.42
CA PRO A 36 5.89 3.35 3.12
C PRO A 36 6.24 2.08 3.88
N LEU A 37 7.54 1.87 4.13
CA LEU A 37 8.02 0.70 4.84
C LEU A 37 7.50 0.67 6.29
N GLN A 38 7.49 1.83 6.96
CA GLN A 38 6.93 1.95 8.31
C GLN A 38 5.45 1.56 8.32
N PHE A 39 4.66 2.06 7.36
CA PHE A 39 3.24 1.73 7.29
C PHE A 39 3.01 0.23 7.17
N VAL A 40 3.75 -0.46 6.30
CA VAL A 40 3.62 -1.91 6.16
C VAL A 40 4.02 -2.63 7.43
N ASN A 41 5.10 -2.20 8.09
CA ASN A 41 5.53 -2.82 9.34
C ASN A 41 4.47 -2.65 10.44
N LEU A 42 3.96 -1.43 10.62
CA LEU A 42 2.93 -1.11 11.61
C LEU A 42 1.62 -1.84 11.34
N VAL A 43 1.19 -1.92 10.07
CA VAL A 43 0.01 -2.71 9.68
C VAL A 43 0.23 -4.21 9.94
N LYS A 44 1.44 -4.74 9.72
CA LYS A 44 1.78 -6.14 10.03
C LYS A 44 1.82 -6.42 11.54
N HIS A 45 2.20 -5.44 12.35
CA HIS A 45 2.19 -5.54 13.81
C HIS A 45 0.86 -5.14 14.45
N GLU A 46 -0.14 -4.75 13.65
CA GLU A 46 -1.45 -4.26 14.12
C GLU A 46 -1.34 -3.01 15.03
N ASP A 47 -0.24 -2.26 14.91
CA ASP A 47 0.06 -1.06 15.69
C ASP A 47 -0.55 0.18 15.02
N TYR A 48 -1.86 0.33 15.15
CA TYR A 48 -2.61 1.41 14.50
C TYR A 48 -2.46 2.78 15.19
N GLU A 49 -2.15 2.84 16.48
CA GLU A 49 -1.89 4.11 17.18
C GLU A 49 -0.73 4.87 16.52
N HIS A 50 0.43 4.22 16.45
CA HIS A 50 1.60 4.78 15.78
C HIS A 50 1.38 5.00 14.27
N LEU A 51 0.52 4.21 13.63
CA LEU A 51 0.18 4.40 12.21
C LEU A 51 -0.43 5.78 11.94
N SER A 52 -1.21 6.31 12.89
CA SER A 52 -1.80 7.65 12.80
C SER A 52 -0.74 8.74 12.89
N ASP A 53 0.24 8.59 13.80
CA ASP A 53 1.37 9.53 13.98
C ASP A 53 2.21 9.69 12.71
N PHE A 54 2.35 8.62 11.91
CA PHE A 54 3.07 8.68 10.63
C PHE A 54 2.27 9.35 9.49
N HIS A 55 1.14 9.99 9.79
CA HIS A 55 0.30 10.71 8.84
C HIS A 55 -0.07 9.87 7.60
N ILE A 56 -0.45 8.61 7.81
CA ILE A 56 -0.88 7.72 6.72
C ILE A 56 -2.04 8.30 5.90
N ASN A 57 -2.85 9.18 6.50
CA ASN A 57 -3.92 9.94 5.82
C ASN A 57 -3.41 10.85 4.69
N ASN A 58 -2.16 11.31 4.75
CA ASN A 58 -1.54 12.11 3.67
C ASN A 58 -1.18 11.26 2.44
N CYS A 59 -1.14 9.93 2.57
CA CYS A 59 -0.87 9.08 1.41
C CYS A 59 -2.07 9.11 0.45
N VAL A 60 -1.87 9.57 -0.78
CA VAL A 60 -2.93 9.59 -1.81
C VAL A 60 -3.03 8.28 -2.62
N GLU A 61 -2.36 7.22 -2.17
CA GLU A 61 -2.40 5.90 -2.82
C GLU A 61 -1.94 5.93 -4.30
N CYS A 62 -0.99 6.79 -4.62
CA CYS A 62 -0.49 7.02 -6.00
C CYS A 62 0.21 5.81 -6.65
N GLY A 63 0.69 4.83 -5.88
CA GLY A 63 1.36 3.65 -6.43
C GLY A 63 2.84 3.79 -6.78
N SER A 64 3.42 5.00 -6.67
CA SER A 64 4.84 5.24 -6.98
C SER A 64 5.79 4.37 -6.15
N CYS A 65 5.45 4.14 -4.88
CA CYS A 65 6.26 3.32 -3.98
C CYS A 65 6.26 1.83 -4.37
N THR A 66 5.10 1.28 -4.76
CA THR A 66 4.98 -0.10 -5.25
C THR A 66 5.75 -0.29 -6.55
N TYR A 67 5.68 0.68 -7.46
CA TYR A 67 6.39 0.62 -8.73
C TYR A 67 7.91 0.74 -8.57
N GLY A 68 8.38 1.60 -7.66
CA GLY A 68 9.81 1.75 -7.36
C GLY A 68 10.42 0.62 -6.52
N CYS A 69 9.60 -0.29 -5.98
CA CYS A 69 10.05 -1.35 -5.11
C CYS A 69 10.66 -2.52 -5.93
N PRO A 70 11.97 -2.82 -5.78
CA PRO A 70 12.58 -3.95 -6.46
C PRO A 70 12.06 -5.31 -5.95
N ALA A 71 11.51 -5.35 -4.73
CA ALA A 71 10.95 -6.53 -4.10
C ALA A 71 9.47 -6.78 -4.48
N ASN A 72 8.88 -5.96 -5.37
CA ASN A 72 7.48 -6.05 -5.79
C ASN A 72 6.45 -6.06 -4.64
N ILE A 73 6.81 -5.50 -3.48
CA ILE A 73 5.90 -5.46 -2.32
C ILE A 73 4.72 -4.53 -2.64
N PRO A 74 3.47 -4.97 -2.49
CA PRO A 74 2.27 -4.19 -2.75
C PRO A 74 2.01 -3.16 -1.64
N LEU A 75 2.90 -2.18 -1.47
CA LEU A 75 2.86 -1.15 -0.44
C LEU A 75 1.51 -0.43 -0.37
N VAL A 76 0.93 -0.07 -1.52
CA VAL A 76 -0.39 0.59 -1.57
C VAL A 76 -1.51 -0.29 -1.01
N SER A 77 -1.47 -1.61 -1.22
CA SER A 77 -2.48 -2.51 -0.68
C SER A 77 -2.44 -2.53 0.85
N TYR A 78 -1.25 -2.60 1.43
CA TYR A 78 -1.07 -2.51 2.89
C TYR A 78 -1.52 -1.15 3.44
N ILE A 79 -1.20 -0.05 2.76
CA ILE A 79 -1.64 1.30 3.16
C ILE A 79 -3.17 1.41 3.13
N LYS A 80 -3.83 0.83 2.13
CA LYS A 80 -5.30 0.76 2.06
C LYS A 80 -5.90 0.02 3.24
N VAL A 81 -5.33 -1.12 3.58
CA VAL A 81 -5.73 -1.89 4.77
C VAL A 81 -5.53 -1.05 6.02
N GLY A 82 -4.35 -0.45 6.21
CA GLY A 82 -4.05 0.40 7.36
C GLY A 82 -5.02 1.59 7.52
N LYS A 83 -5.36 2.28 6.44
CA LYS A 83 -6.38 3.33 6.45
C LYS A 83 -7.78 2.81 6.79
N ALA A 84 -8.15 1.64 6.26
CA ALA A 84 -9.44 1.02 6.55
C ALA A 84 -9.54 0.63 8.04
N GLU A 85 -8.48 0.07 8.61
CA GLU A 85 -8.42 -0.29 10.03
C GLU A 85 -8.41 0.94 10.94
N LEU A 86 -7.63 1.99 10.63
CA LEU A 86 -7.70 3.27 11.34
C LEU A 86 -9.11 3.86 11.35
N ARG A 87 -9.80 3.79 10.20
CA ARG A 87 -11.18 4.27 10.09
C ARG A 87 -12.16 3.46 10.94
N LYS A 88 -11.92 2.15 11.10
CA LYS A 88 -12.73 1.29 12.00
C LYS A 88 -12.48 1.60 13.47
N LEU A 89 -11.21 1.86 13.83
CA LEU A 89 -10.81 2.18 15.21
C LEU A 89 -11.23 3.58 15.65
N GLY A 90 -11.58 4.47 14.72
CA GLY A 90 -12.10 5.80 15.04
C GLY A 90 -11.04 6.75 15.61
N VAL A 91 -9.76 6.40 15.52
CA VAL A 91 -8.63 7.25 15.90
C VAL A 91 -8.47 8.29 14.80
N LYS A 92 -8.75 9.54 15.15
CA LYS A 92 -8.77 10.69 14.24
C LYS A 92 -7.37 11.27 14.06
#